data_AF-A0A351X4U2-F1
#
_entry.id   AF-A0A351X4U2-F1
#
_cell.length_a   1.000
_cell.length_b   1.000
_cell.length_c   1.000
_cell.angle_alpha   90.00
_cell.angle_beta   90.00
_cell.angle_gamma   90.00
#
_symmetry.space_group_name_H-M   'P 1'
#
loop_
_entity.id
_entity.type
_entity.pdbx_description
1 polymer ?
#
loop_
_entity_poly.entity_id
_entity_poly.type
_entity_poly.pdbx_seq_one_letter_code
_entity_poly.pdbx_strand_id
1 'polypeptide(L)'
;PTFPHEVVGFSGGAKYIFPGISGADMINATHWLGALAGVVGTIGIKDTPVRAMIHAAAARLNTPITLAALIVEGHDLAGLVIGDVYDAWNAAADLSAQRHIRWVETPFKRVLSWAPAMYDELWTAAKAMYKLEPAVAVGGEVIIYAPHLDVVSHVHGKYIYEIGYHILPYFLTDWERFKHVPLGVLAHSTHVRGSGVMENGKEKANVRVVLASKVSPEDCARLNLGYLDPADVDVESWKDREDEGILYVPRAGEILFRKIPAA
;
A
#
# COMPACT_ATOMS: atom_id res chain seq x y z
N PRO A 1 13.71 -8.39 -0.16
CA PRO A 1 12.83 -9.58 -0.15
C PRO A 1 11.60 -9.39 -1.06
N THR A 2 10.92 -10.48 -1.40
CA THR A 2 9.75 -10.51 -2.29
C THR A 2 8.46 -10.56 -1.46
N PHE A 3 7.67 -9.49 -1.48
CA PHE A 3 6.39 -9.32 -0.77
C PHE A 3 5.36 -8.66 -1.68
N PRO A 4 4.05 -8.83 -1.45
CA PRO A 4 3.05 -8.01 -2.10
C PRO A 4 3.37 -6.52 -1.93
N HIS A 5 3.33 -5.75 -3.02
CA HIS A 5 3.77 -4.35 -3.07
C HIS A 5 2.78 -3.52 -3.88
N GLU A 6 2.36 -2.38 -3.34
CA GLU A 6 1.27 -1.55 -3.87
C GLU A 6 1.57 -0.96 -5.25
N VAL A 7 2.83 -0.59 -5.52
CA VAL A 7 3.24 -0.03 -6.82
C VAL A 7 3.56 -1.08 -7.90
N VAL A 8 4.23 -2.18 -7.54
CA VAL A 8 4.87 -3.08 -8.55
C VAL A 8 4.37 -4.53 -8.49
N GLY A 9 3.27 -4.74 -7.77
CA GLY A 9 2.67 -6.05 -7.54
C GLY A 9 3.38 -6.89 -6.50
N PHE A 10 4.61 -7.31 -6.76
CA PHE A 10 5.49 -7.93 -5.75
C PHE A 10 6.85 -7.22 -5.71
N SER A 11 7.43 -6.98 -4.54
CA SER A 11 8.78 -6.41 -4.44
C SER A 11 9.87 -7.36 -4.95
N GLY A 12 11.12 -6.92 -4.94
CA GLY A 12 12.27 -7.71 -5.41
C GLY A 12 12.41 -7.77 -6.93
N GLY A 13 13.33 -8.62 -7.40
CA GLY A 13 13.69 -8.74 -8.82
C GLY A 13 14.26 -7.43 -9.36
N ALA A 14 13.84 -7.05 -10.57
CA ALA A 14 14.25 -5.80 -11.21
C ALA A 14 13.96 -4.54 -10.37
N LYS A 15 13.08 -4.61 -9.36
CA LYS A 15 12.77 -3.48 -8.47
C LYS A 15 13.99 -2.94 -7.73
N TYR A 16 14.95 -3.82 -7.39
CA TYR A 16 16.19 -3.41 -6.74
C TYR A 16 16.99 -2.43 -7.61
N ILE A 17 16.83 -2.52 -8.93
CA ILE A 17 17.49 -1.64 -9.88
C ILE A 17 16.57 -0.46 -10.22
N PHE A 18 15.36 -0.75 -10.66
CA PHE A 18 14.36 0.22 -11.09
C PHE A 18 13.08 0.09 -10.27
N PRO A 19 12.72 1.06 -9.41
CA PRO A 19 13.40 2.34 -9.19
C PRO A 19 14.53 2.31 -8.13
N GLY A 20 14.90 1.16 -7.57
CA GLY A 20 15.71 1.06 -6.34
C GLY A 20 17.05 1.81 -6.31
N ILE A 21 17.77 1.88 -7.43
CA ILE A 21 19.00 2.69 -7.59
C ILE A 21 18.89 3.63 -8.80
N SER A 22 17.67 4.13 -9.05
CA SER A 22 17.36 5.04 -10.15
C SER A 22 17.21 6.49 -9.69
N GLY A 23 17.17 7.42 -10.63
CA GLY A 23 16.86 8.83 -10.38
C GLY A 23 15.36 9.10 -10.15
N ALA A 24 15.06 10.34 -9.76
CA ALA A 24 13.71 10.81 -9.44
C ALA A 24 12.69 10.59 -10.57
N ASP A 25 13.11 10.69 -11.83
CA ASP A 25 12.21 10.52 -12.98
C ASP A 25 11.62 9.10 -13.04
N MET A 26 12.47 8.07 -12.88
CA MET A 26 12.02 6.68 -12.84
C MET A 26 11.16 6.41 -11.60
N ILE A 27 11.54 6.97 -10.44
CA ILE A 27 10.75 6.85 -9.21
C ILE A 27 9.35 7.44 -9.44
N ASN A 28 9.26 8.68 -9.89
CA ASN A 28 7.99 9.36 -10.12
C ASN A 28 7.13 8.67 -11.18
N ALA A 29 7.72 8.25 -12.32
CA ALA A 29 7.00 7.57 -13.37
C ALA A 29 6.43 6.22 -12.90
N THR A 30 7.22 5.41 -12.20
CA THR A 30 6.77 4.10 -11.68
C THR A 30 5.67 4.24 -10.63
N HIS A 31 5.79 5.19 -9.69
CA HIS A 31 4.77 5.42 -8.68
C HIS A 31 3.47 5.96 -9.27
N TRP A 32 3.55 6.90 -10.23
CA TRP A 32 2.35 7.42 -10.88
C TRP A 32 1.66 6.38 -11.74
N LEU A 33 2.41 5.58 -12.50
CA LEU A 33 1.84 4.47 -13.26
C LEU A 33 1.18 3.43 -12.34
N GLY A 34 1.76 3.18 -11.16
CA GLY A 34 1.15 2.35 -10.12
C GLY A 34 -0.17 2.92 -9.62
N ALA A 35 -0.21 4.23 -9.34
CA ALA A 35 -1.45 4.91 -8.93
C ALA A 35 -2.53 4.83 -10.02
N LEU A 36 -2.16 5.07 -11.29
CA LEU A 36 -3.05 4.95 -12.44
C LEU A 36 -3.60 3.53 -12.64
N ALA A 37 -2.80 2.50 -12.34
CA ALA A 37 -3.23 1.10 -12.37
C ALA A 37 -4.13 0.72 -11.19
N GLY A 38 -4.10 1.50 -10.10
CA GLY A 38 -4.85 1.26 -8.88
C GLY A 38 -4.22 0.16 -8.01
N VAL A 39 -4.22 0.38 -6.69
CA VAL A 39 -3.61 -0.54 -5.72
C VAL A 39 -4.29 -1.91 -5.74
N VAL A 40 -5.62 -1.97 -5.67
CA VAL A 40 -6.38 -3.23 -5.57
C VAL A 40 -6.13 -4.13 -6.79
N GLY A 41 -5.96 -3.54 -7.98
CA GLY A 41 -5.63 -4.21 -9.23
C GLY A 41 -4.13 -4.47 -9.44
N THR A 42 -3.27 -4.05 -8.51
CA THR A 42 -1.81 -4.16 -8.64
C THR A 42 -1.21 -5.04 -7.55
N ILE A 43 -1.47 -4.74 -6.28
CA ILE A 43 -0.79 -5.36 -5.13
C ILE A 43 -0.92 -6.88 -5.15
N GLY A 44 0.16 -7.63 -4.98
CA GLY A 44 0.14 -9.09 -5.01
C GLY A 44 -0.26 -9.70 -6.37
N ILE A 45 -0.15 -8.96 -7.48
CA ILE A 45 -0.33 -9.46 -8.86
C ILE A 45 1.03 -9.36 -9.58
N LYS A 46 1.45 -10.41 -10.29
CA LYS A 46 2.76 -10.43 -10.96
C LYS A 46 2.77 -9.52 -12.18
N ASP A 47 1.78 -9.70 -13.05
CA ASP A 47 1.69 -9.04 -14.34
C ASP A 47 0.99 -7.68 -14.19
N THR A 48 1.79 -6.63 -14.04
CA THR A 48 1.31 -5.26 -13.87
C THR A 48 2.01 -4.32 -14.84
N PRO A 49 1.39 -3.18 -15.22
CA PRO A 49 2.03 -2.21 -16.10
C PRO A 49 3.39 -1.71 -15.56
N VAL A 50 3.49 -1.52 -14.25
CA VAL A 50 4.75 -1.08 -13.63
C VAL A 50 5.80 -2.20 -13.68
N ARG A 51 5.42 -3.48 -13.48
CA ARG A 51 6.33 -4.61 -13.65
C ARG A 51 6.90 -4.66 -15.07
N ALA A 52 6.04 -4.51 -16.08
CA ALA A 52 6.46 -4.46 -17.47
C ALA A 52 7.43 -3.30 -17.73
N MET A 53 7.15 -2.11 -17.20
CA MET A 53 8.05 -0.95 -17.31
C MET A 53 9.43 -1.23 -16.72
N ILE A 54 9.53 -1.77 -15.49
CA ILE A 54 10.83 -1.99 -14.84
C ILE A 54 11.58 -3.17 -15.46
N HIS A 55 10.89 -4.17 -16.02
CA HIS A 55 11.51 -5.23 -16.80
C HIS A 55 12.08 -4.70 -18.12
N ALA A 56 11.36 -3.81 -18.81
CA ALA A 56 11.84 -3.16 -20.02
C ALA A 56 13.03 -2.21 -19.76
N ALA A 57 13.12 -1.62 -18.57
CA ALA A 57 14.30 -0.86 -18.15
C ALA A 57 15.48 -1.80 -17.86
N ALA A 58 15.26 -2.87 -17.11
CA ALA A 58 16.29 -3.88 -16.78
C ALA A 58 16.88 -4.56 -18.02
N ALA A 59 16.06 -4.82 -19.05
CA ALA A 59 16.50 -5.44 -20.31
C ALA A 59 17.49 -4.57 -21.12
N ARG A 60 17.66 -3.29 -20.78
CA ARG A 60 18.65 -2.40 -21.41
C ARG A 60 20.03 -2.49 -20.77
N LEU A 61 20.18 -3.23 -19.68
CA LEU A 61 21.46 -3.41 -19.00
C LEU A 61 22.27 -4.49 -19.72
N ASN A 62 23.53 -4.18 -20.00
CA ASN A 62 24.47 -5.13 -20.58
C ASN A 62 25.24 -5.93 -19.52
N THR A 63 25.12 -5.54 -18.26
CA THR A 63 25.77 -6.22 -17.13
C THR A 63 24.98 -7.48 -16.77
N PRO A 64 25.61 -8.66 -16.69
CA PRO A 64 24.94 -9.87 -16.21
C PRO A 64 24.41 -9.69 -14.79
N ILE A 65 23.17 -10.14 -14.54
CA ILE A 65 22.51 -10.03 -13.24
C ILE A 65 22.16 -11.43 -12.76
N THR A 66 22.55 -11.74 -11.52
CA THR A 66 22.05 -12.90 -10.77
C THR A 66 21.22 -12.40 -9.61
N LEU A 67 19.97 -12.84 -9.55
CA LEU A 67 19.07 -12.48 -8.46
C LEU A 67 19.14 -13.54 -7.37
N ALA A 68 19.39 -13.12 -6.13
CA ALA A 68 19.06 -13.87 -4.93
C ALA A 68 17.74 -13.33 -4.36
N ALA A 69 16.63 -14.01 -4.63
CA ALA A 69 15.31 -13.61 -4.18
C ALA A 69 14.98 -14.27 -2.84
N LEU A 70 14.90 -13.46 -1.79
CA LEU A 70 14.54 -13.90 -0.43
C LEU A 70 13.04 -13.75 -0.19
N ILE A 71 12.44 -14.80 0.38
CA ILE A 71 11.08 -14.83 0.92
C ILE A 71 11.25 -14.95 2.44
N VAL A 72 10.73 -13.98 3.20
CA VAL A 72 10.98 -13.85 4.65
C VAL A 72 9.65 -13.71 5.36
N GLU A 73 9.42 -14.51 6.41
CA GLU A 73 8.25 -14.41 7.28
C GLU A 73 8.72 -13.96 8.68
N GLY A 74 8.39 -12.74 9.07
CA GLY A 74 8.93 -12.13 10.29
C GLY A 74 10.46 -12.03 10.23
N HIS A 75 11.16 -12.81 11.04
CA HIS A 75 12.63 -12.87 11.06
C HIS A 75 13.19 -14.11 10.35
N ASP A 76 12.33 -15.03 9.89
CA ASP A 76 12.74 -16.33 9.36
C ASP A 76 12.83 -16.32 7.84
N LEU A 77 13.82 -17.04 7.30
CA LEU A 77 13.94 -17.28 5.86
C LEU A 77 12.97 -18.38 5.45
N ALA A 78 11.85 -18.00 4.84
CA ALA A 78 10.85 -18.94 4.31
C ALA A 78 11.25 -19.54 2.95
N GLY A 79 12.16 -18.88 2.23
CA GLY A 79 12.69 -19.41 0.97
C GLY A 79 13.76 -18.54 0.33
N LEU A 80 14.58 -19.16 -0.51
CA LEU A 80 15.62 -18.52 -1.31
C LEU A 80 15.59 -19.10 -2.72
N VAL A 81 15.43 -18.25 -3.72
CA VAL A 81 15.54 -18.61 -5.14
C VAL A 81 16.70 -17.83 -5.74
N ILE A 82 17.64 -18.54 -6.38
CA ILE A 82 18.80 -17.92 -7.03
C ILE A 82 18.75 -18.24 -8.53
N GLY A 83 18.90 -17.23 -9.38
CA GLY A 83 18.94 -17.44 -10.83
C GLY A 83 18.89 -16.15 -11.63
N ASP A 84 18.41 -16.26 -12.87
CA ASP A 84 18.08 -15.10 -13.70
C ASP A 84 17.03 -14.21 -13.02
N VAL A 85 17.10 -12.90 -13.27
CA VAL A 85 16.27 -11.90 -12.62
C VAL A 85 14.77 -12.11 -12.84
N TYR A 86 14.36 -12.68 -13.98
CA TYR A 86 12.96 -12.85 -14.34
C TYR A 86 12.40 -14.14 -13.76
N ASP A 87 13.04 -15.28 -14.03
CA ASP A 87 12.57 -16.59 -13.58
C ASP A 87 12.65 -16.74 -12.05
N ALA A 88 13.76 -16.30 -11.45
CA ALA A 88 13.92 -16.36 -9.99
C ALA A 88 12.93 -15.44 -9.28
N TRP A 89 12.64 -14.24 -9.83
CA TRP A 89 11.61 -13.37 -9.26
C TRP A 89 10.21 -13.96 -9.43
N ASN A 90 9.91 -14.55 -10.58
CA ASN A 90 8.61 -15.17 -10.84
C ASN A 90 8.32 -16.30 -9.84
N ALA A 91 9.29 -17.22 -9.64
CA ALA A 91 9.18 -18.29 -8.65
C ALA A 91 9.10 -17.75 -7.21
N ALA A 92 9.88 -16.72 -6.87
CA ALA A 92 9.82 -16.09 -5.55
C ALA A 92 8.48 -15.38 -5.30
N ALA A 93 7.87 -14.79 -6.33
CA ALA A 93 6.56 -14.17 -6.24
C ALA A 93 5.46 -15.22 -6.02
N ASP A 94 5.54 -16.39 -6.67
CA ASP A 94 4.62 -17.50 -6.43
C ASP A 94 4.72 -18.04 -4.99
N LEU A 95 5.93 -18.23 -4.48
CA LEU A 95 6.12 -18.62 -3.08
C LEU A 95 5.67 -17.53 -2.12
N SER A 96 5.98 -16.26 -2.42
CA SER A 96 5.52 -15.11 -1.63
C SER A 96 4.00 -15.01 -1.60
N ALA A 97 3.30 -15.30 -2.69
CA ALA A 97 1.84 -15.29 -2.76
C ALA A 97 1.21 -16.32 -1.79
N GLN A 98 1.82 -17.51 -1.67
CA GLN A 98 1.37 -18.56 -0.75
C GLN A 98 1.56 -18.18 0.73
N ARG A 99 2.62 -17.40 1.03
CA ARG A 99 3.01 -17.07 2.41
C ARG A 99 2.43 -15.75 2.91
N HIS A 100 2.41 -14.74 2.04
CA HIS A 100 2.13 -13.35 2.40
C HIS A 100 0.79 -12.83 1.92
N ILE A 101 -0.04 -13.68 1.32
CA ILE A 101 -1.43 -13.35 1.01
C ILE A 101 -2.35 -14.20 1.89
N ARG A 102 -3.25 -13.53 2.61
CA ARG A 102 -4.38 -14.13 3.31
C ARG A 102 -5.61 -13.91 2.46
N TRP A 103 -6.12 -15.01 1.92
CA TRP A 103 -7.32 -15.02 1.11
C TRP A 103 -8.55 -15.11 2.02
N VAL A 104 -9.55 -14.26 1.77
CA VAL A 104 -10.79 -14.23 2.56
C VAL A 104 -12.01 -14.41 1.67
N GLU A 105 -12.99 -15.17 2.13
CA GLU A 105 -14.23 -15.41 1.39
C GLU A 105 -15.17 -14.19 1.46
N THR A 106 -15.39 -13.69 2.68
CA THR A 106 -16.27 -12.56 2.96
C THR A 106 -15.45 -11.33 3.31
N PRO A 107 -15.66 -10.18 2.62
CA PRO A 107 -14.98 -8.93 2.96
C PRO A 107 -15.36 -8.41 4.35
N PHE A 108 -14.41 -7.79 5.03
CA PHE A 108 -14.61 -7.17 6.34
C PHE A 108 -15.32 -5.82 6.21
N LYS A 109 -16.09 -5.47 7.24
CA LYS A 109 -16.74 -4.16 7.38
C LYS A 109 -15.87 -3.18 8.14
N ARG A 110 -15.09 -3.66 9.12
CA ARG A 110 -14.18 -2.85 9.92
C ARG A 110 -12.87 -3.59 10.14
N VAL A 111 -11.76 -2.88 10.01
CA VAL A 111 -10.42 -3.43 10.23
C VAL A 111 -9.67 -2.52 11.19
N LEU A 112 -9.21 -3.08 12.32
CA LEU A 112 -8.20 -2.44 13.16
C LEU A 112 -6.82 -2.94 12.72
N SER A 113 -6.12 -2.09 11.98
CA SER A 113 -4.84 -2.40 11.35
C SER A 113 -3.71 -1.75 12.14
N TRP A 114 -3.02 -2.54 12.98
CA TRP A 114 -1.98 -2.03 13.85
C TRP A 114 -0.66 -1.88 13.08
N ALA A 115 -0.28 -0.63 12.80
CA ALA A 115 1.03 -0.31 12.24
C ALA A 115 2.12 -0.49 13.33
N PRO A 116 3.09 -1.41 13.16
CA PRO A 116 4.13 -1.63 14.15
C PRO A 116 5.08 -0.42 14.28
N ALA A 117 5.77 -0.32 15.42
CA ALA A 117 6.68 0.79 15.75
C ALA A 117 7.84 1.02 14.77
N MET A 118 8.14 0.04 13.91
CA MET A 118 9.12 0.20 12.83
C MET A 118 8.67 1.16 11.72
N TYR A 119 7.39 1.49 11.65
CA TYR A 119 6.88 2.57 10.81
C TYR A 119 6.72 3.82 11.66
N ASP A 120 7.66 4.75 11.51
CA ASP A 120 7.81 5.96 12.32
C ASP A 120 7.07 7.18 11.75
N GLU A 121 6.60 7.11 10.50
CA GLU A 121 5.81 8.15 9.83
C GLU A 121 4.63 7.54 9.05
N LEU A 122 3.58 8.32 8.78
CA LEU A 122 2.42 7.82 8.02
C LEU A 122 2.81 7.40 6.60
N TRP A 123 3.85 8.01 6.03
CA TRP A 123 4.40 7.62 4.74
C TRP A 123 4.74 6.13 4.65
N THR A 124 5.34 5.56 5.69
CA THR A 124 5.69 4.14 5.75
C THR A 124 4.57 3.30 6.40
N ALA A 125 3.87 3.85 7.39
CA ALA A 125 2.75 3.19 8.07
C ALA A 125 1.52 3.02 7.16
N ALA A 126 1.43 3.75 6.05
CA ALA A 126 0.41 3.60 5.01
C ALA A 126 0.24 2.15 4.52
N LYS A 127 1.27 1.31 4.66
CA LYS A 127 1.18 -0.14 4.43
C LYS A 127 0.05 -0.81 5.20
N ALA A 128 -0.28 -0.30 6.39
CA ALA A 128 -1.40 -0.75 7.21
C ALA A 128 -2.77 -0.42 6.59
N MET A 129 -2.85 0.40 5.54
CA MET A 129 -4.06 0.62 4.77
C MET A 129 -4.09 -0.30 3.54
N TYR A 130 -3.16 -0.12 2.61
CA TYR A 130 -3.29 -0.71 1.27
C TYR A 130 -3.07 -2.23 1.24
N LYS A 131 -2.53 -2.82 2.32
CA LYS A 131 -2.49 -4.28 2.51
C LYS A 131 -3.84 -4.87 2.94
N LEU A 132 -4.81 -4.03 3.29
CA LEU A 132 -6.09 -4.44 3.87
C LEU A 132 -7.24 -4.12 2.95
N GLU A 133 -7.20 -2.98 2.23
CA GLU A 133 -8.27 -2.54 1.32
C GLU A 133 -8.83 -3.67 0.42
N PRO A 134 -8.03 -4.55 -0.22
CA PRO A 134 -8.57 -5.61 -1.09
C PRO A 134 -9.44 -6.67 -0.39
N ALA A 135 -9.48 -6.67 0.95
CA ALA A 135 -10.33 -7.54 1.78
C ALA A 135 -11.45 -6.77 2.50
N VAL A 136 -11.65 -5.48 2.23
CA VAL A 136 -12.67 -4.64 2.88
C VAL A 136 -13.85 -4.41 1.95
N ALA A 137 -15.06 -4.50 2.48
CA ALA A 137 -16.28 -4.20 1.77
C ALA A 137 -16.33 -2.73 1.36
N VAL A 138 -16.95 -2.42 0.21
CA VAL A 138 -17.29 -1.03 -0.12
C VAL A 138 -18.22 -0.47 0.96
N GLY A 139 -17.90 0.72 1.46
CA GLY A 139 -18.53 1.35 2.64
C GLY A 139 -17.92 0.93 3.98
N GLY A 140 -16.93 0.03 3.99
CA GLY A 140 -16.21 -0.39 5.18
C GLY A 140 -15.18 0.62 5.67
N GLU A 141 -14.50 0.28 6.75
CA GLU A 141 -13.54 1.14 7.45
C GLU A 141 -12.22 0.41 7.71
N VAL A 142 -11.11 1.11 7.48
CA VAL A 142 -9.78 0.71 7.94
C VAL A 142 -9.27 1.76 8.92
N ILE A 143 -9.01 1.33 10.14
CA ILE A 143 -8.39 2.13 11.19
C ILE A 143 -6.90 1.79 11.20
N ILE A 144 -6.06 2.75 10.82
CA ILE A 144 -4.61 2.67 10.99
C ILE A 144 -4.34 2.98 12.46
N TYR A 145 -4.12 1.94 13.27
CA TYR A 145 -3.76 2.08 14.67
C TYR A 145 -2.26 2.18 14.83
N ALA A 146 -1.78 3.36 15.20
CA ALA A 146 -0.37 3.71 15.30
C ALA A 146 -0.16 4.66 16.50
N PRO A 147 -0.33 4.18 17.74
CA PRO A 147 -0.33 5.04 18.94
C PRO A 147 1.02 5.76 19.17
N HIS A 148 2.10 5.28 18.56
CA HIS A 148 3.43 5.88 18.64
C HIS A 148 3.65 7.05 17.68
N LEU A 149 2.93 7.06 16.54
CA LEU A 149 3.18 7.91 15.37
C LEU A 149 2.64 9.32 15.56
N ASP A 150 3.48 10.33 15.30
CA ASP A 150 3.15 11.76 15.42
C ASP A 150 3.48 12.56 14.15
N VAL A 151 4.01 11.92 13.10
CA VAL A 151 4.44 12.58 11.86
C VAL A 151 3.79 11.94 10.63
N VAL A 152 3.29 12.78 9.73
CA VAL A 152 2.75 12.35 8.42
C VAL A 152 3.87 11.94 7.48
N SER A 153 4.84 12.83 7.26
CA SER A 153 6.08 12.50 6.59
C SER A 153 7.18 13.52 6.91
N HIS A 154 8.39 13.04 7.17
CA HIS A 154 9.58 13.87 7.38
C HIS A 154 10.03 14.59 6.11
N VAL A 155 9.86 13.95 4.95
CA VAL A 155 10.35 14.47 3.66
C VAL A 155 9.24 15.12 2.84
N HIS A 156 8.06 14.48 2.81
CA HIS A 156 6.98 14.85 1.90
C HIS A 156 5.81 15.56 2.60
N GLY A 157 5.90 15.77 3.92
CA GLY A 157 4.82 16.34 4.74
C GLY A 157 4.27 17.64 4.15
N LYS A 158 5.13 18.58 3.74
CA LYS A 158 4.71 19.84 3.12
C LYS A 158 3.70 19.64 1.98
N TYR A 159 4.01 18.74 1.04
CA TYR A 159 3.14 18.47 -0.10
C TYR A 159 1.88 17.73 0.34
N ILE A 160 1.99 16.75 1.23
CA ILE A 160 0.82 15.99 1.73
C ILE A 160 -0.18 16.93 2.44
N TYR A 161 0.30 17.88 3.27
CA TYR A 161 -0.54 18.88 3.91
C TYR A 161 -1.09 19.96 2.96
N GLU A 162 -0.53 20.08 1.75
CA GLU A 162 -1.05 20.94 0.68
C GLU A 162 -2.23 20.27 -0.04
N ILE A 163 -2.12 18.96 -0.32
CA ILE A 163 -3.09 18.25 -1.16
C ILE A 163 -4.11 17.40 -0.40
N GLY A 164 -3.79 16.94 0.81
CA GLY A 164 -4.58 15.93 1.52
C GLY A 164 -4.53 14.53 0.90
N TYR A 165 -5.25 13.59 1.51
CA TYR A 165 -5.44 12.23 1.01
C TYR A 165 -6.71 12.13 0.15
N HIS A 166 -6.56 11.80 -1.13
CA HIS A 166 -7.69 11.70 -2.08
C HIS A 166 -7.54 10.53 -3.05
N ILE A 167 -8.67 10.00 -3.53
CA ILE A 167 -8.72 8.96 -4.56
C ILE A 167 -8.14 9.47 -5.87
N LEU A 168 -7.66 8.55 -6.72
CA LEU A 168 -7.07 8.89 -8.01
C LEU A 168 -7.98 9.80 -8.88
N PRO A 169 -9.29 9.51 -9.06
CA PRO A 169 -10.17 10.38 -9.84
C PRO A 169 -10.23 11.85 -9.39
N TYR A 170 -10.03 12.13 -8.09
CA TYR A 170 -10.03 13.51 -7.57
C TYR A 170 -8.91 14.34 -8.20
N PHE A 171 -7.69 13.79 -8.22
CA PHE A 171 -6.54 14.46 -8.83
C PHE A 171 -6.68 14.58 -10.35
N LEU A 172 -7.22 13.55 -11.01
CA LEU A 172 -7.38 13.56 -12.47
C LEU A 172 -8.47 14.53 -12.95
N THR A 173 -9.47 14.85 -12.12
CA THR A 173 -10.54 15.79 -12.48
C THR A 173 -10.04 17.22 -12.61
N ASP A 174 -8.95 17.58 -11.91
CA ASP A 174 -8.35 18.93 -11.94
C ASP A 174 -6.81 18.84 -12.01
N TRP A 175 -6.32 18.21 -13.08
CA TRP A 175 -4.88 17.92 -13.23
C TRP A 175 -4.01 19.19 -13.21
N GLU A 176 -4.49 20.28 -13.80
CA GLU A 176 -3.76 21.56 -13.87
C GLU A 176 -3.42 22.11 -12.48
N ARG A 177 -4.29 21.87 -11.50
CA ARG A 177 -4.06 22.26 -10.11
C ARG A 177 -3.00 21.43 -9.40
N PHE A 178 -2.78 20.17 -9.79
CA PHE A 178 -1.95 19.23 -9.03
C PHE A 178 -0.64 18.84 -9.70
N LYS A 179 -0.48 19.11 -11.00
CA LYS A 179 0.70 18.68 -11.79
C LYS A 179 2.06 19.22 -11.30
N HIS A 180 2.07 20.23 -10.42
CA HIS A 180 3.30 20.75 -9.80
C HIS A 180 3.77 19.91 -8.60
N VAL A 181 2.89 19.07 -8.05
CA VAL A 181 3.21 18.19 -6.92
C VAL A 181 3.99 16.97 -7.42
N PRO A 182 5.04 16.52 -6.73
CA PRO A 182 5.77 15.33 -7.12
C PRO A 182 4.84 14.12 -7.28
N LEU A 183 4.94 13.41 -8.40
CA LEU A 183 4.02 12.32 -8.72
C LEU A 183 4.03 11.19 -7.69
N GLY A 184 5.19 10.92 -7.07
CA GLY A 184 5.28 9.97 -5.96
C GLY A 184 4.42 10.35 -4.75
N VAL A 185 4.26 11.65 -4.47
CA VAL A 185 3.41 12.15 -3.38
C VAL A 185 1.93 12.01 -3.74
N LEU A 186 1.55 12.36 -4.98
CA LEU A 186 0.17 12.14 -5.46
C LEU A 186 -0.18 10.65 -5.42
N ALA A 187 0.72 9.78 -5.89
CA ALA A 187 0.54 8.33 -5.82
C ALA A 187 0.34 7.85 -4.39
N HIS A 188 1.22 8.25 -3.46
CA HIS A 188 1.08 7.92 -2.05
C HIS A 188 -0.28 8.37 -1.47
N SER A 189 -0.72 9.59 -1.83
CA SER A 189 -2.02 10.10 -1.42
C SER A 189 -3.16 9.17 -1.84
N THR A 190 -3.17 8.74 -3.11
CA THR A 190 -4.17 7.79 -3.62
C THR A 190 -4.09 6.41 -2.98
N HIS A 191 -2.89 5.92 -2.67
CA HIS A 191 -2.72 4.61 -2.05
C HIS A 191 -3.25 4.57 -0.61
N VAL A 192 -3.08 5.66 0.13
CA VAL A 192 -3.62 5.77 1.50
C VAL A 192 -5.13 5.99 1.46
N ARG A 193 -5.65 6.82 0.55
CA ARG A 193 -7.08 7.09 0.50
C ARG A 193 -7.89 5.88 0.02
N GLY A 194 -7.28 5.07 -0.85
CA GLY A 194 -7.88 3.89 -1.47
C GLY A 194 -8.59 4.22 -2.78
N SER A 195 -9.29 3.20 -3.29
CA SER A 195 -10.11 3.26 -4.49
C SER A 195 -11.41 4.01 -4.23
N GLY A 196 -12.05 4.52 -5.28
CA GLY A 196 -13.35 5.18 -5.18
C GLY A 196 -13.77 5.82 -6.48
N VAL A 197 -14.84 6.60 -6.42
CA VAL A 197 -15.41 7.31 -7.57
C VAL A 197 -15.71 8.76 -7.23
N MET A 198 -15.77 9.61 -8.26
CA MET A 198 -16.39 10.94 -8.15
C MET A 198 -17.89 10.80 -8.46
N GLU A 199 -18.74 11.26 -7.55
CA GLU A 199 -20.20 11.28 -7.69
C GLU A 199 -20.69 12.71 -7.46
N ASN A 200 -21.30 13.34 -8.48
CA ASN A 200 -21.78 14.72 -8.43
C ASN A 200 -20.72 15.75 -7.96
N GLY A 201 -19.48 15.60 -8.44
CA GLY A 201 -18.36 16.48 -8.08
C GLY A 201 -17.80 16.25 -6.67
N LYS A 202 -18.27 15.23 -5.95
CA LYS A 202 -17.78 14.85 -4.62
C LYS A 202 -17.09 13.50 -4.68
N GLU A 203 -15.98 13.40 -3.97
CA GLU A 203 -15.28 12.13 -3.78
C GLU A 203 -16.10 11.17 -2.93
N LYS A 204 -16.15 9.90 -3.37
CA LYS A 204 -16.72 8.77 -2.63
C LYS A 204 -15.73 7.61 -2.67
N ALA A 205 -14.90 7.54 -1.63
CA ALA A 205 -13.98 6.43 -1.45
C ALA A 205 -14.74 5.13 -1.11
N ASN A 206 -14.19 4.01 -1.57
CA ASN A 206 -14.71 2.68 -1.27
C ASN A 206 -14.58 2.34 0.20
N VAL A 207 -13.53 2.83 0.86
CA VAL A 207 -13.31 2.62 2.29
C VAL A 207 -13.09 3.94 3.01
N ARG A 208 -13.57 4.00 4.25
CA ARG A 208 -13.22 5.07 5.18
C ARG A 208 -11.88 4.75 5.81
N VAL A 209 -10.97 5.72 5.81
CA VAL A 209 -9.66 5.59 6.46
C VAL A 209 -9.66 6.46 7.70
N VAL A 210 -9.36 5.85 8.84
CA VAL A 210 -9.27 6.52 10.13
C VAL A 210 -7.85 6.35 10.66
N LEU A 211 -7.25 7.43 11.15
CA LEU A 211 -5.96 7.40 11.80
C LEU A 211 -6.16 7.47 13.31
N ALA A 212 -5.65 6.46 14.02
CA ALA A 212 -5.57 6.44 15.47
C ALA A 212 -4.11 6.58 15.90
N SER A 213 -3.67 7.81 16.09
CA SER A 213 -2.27 8.19 16.33
C SER A 213 -2.16 9.50 17.11
N LYS A 214 -0.95 10.03 17.30
CA LYS A 214 -0.71 11.34 17.92
C LYS A 214 -0.86 12.51 16.93
N VAL A 215 -1.03 12.25 15.63
CA VAL A 215 -1.41 13.29 14.66
C VAL A 215 -2.78 13.83 15.06
N SER A 216 -2.90 15.15 15.20
CA SER A 216 -4.09 15.75 15.83
C SER A 216 -5.37 15.51 15.01
N PRO A 217 -6.56 15.58 15.66
CA PRO A 217 -7.83 15.53 14.96
C PRO A 217 -7.96 16.59 13.86
N GLU A 218 -7.42 17.81 14.10
CA GLU A 218 -7.44 18.92 13.15
C GLU A 218 -6.60 18.62 11.92
N ASP A 219 -5.41 18.05 12.11
CA ASP A 219 -4.54 17.65 11.02
C ASP A 219 -5.15 16.48 10.23
N CYS A 220 -5.72 15.49 10.91
CA CYS A 220 -6.44 14.40 10.23
C CYS A 220 -7.60 14.94 9.37
N ALA A 221 -8.40 15.86 9.90
CA ALA A 221 -9.49 16.48 9.16
C ALA A 221 -8.98 17.28 7.95
N ARG A 222 -7.91 18.06 8.12
CA ARG A 222 -7.24 18.79 7.02
C ARG A 222 -6.74 17.85 5.93
N LEU A 223 -6.28 16.67 6.32
CA LEU A 223 -5.73 15.64 5.43
C LEU A 223 -6.82 14.73 4.82
N ASN A 224 -8.10 14.99 5.05
CA ASN A 224 -9.24 14.17 4.58
C ASN A 224 -9.21 12.73 5.15
N LEU A 225 -8.79 12.59 6.41
CA LEU A 225 -8.80 11.35 7.17
C LEU A 225 -9.78 11.44 8.35
N GLY A 226 -10.35 10.31 8.75
CA GLY A 226 -10.98 10.20 10.05
C GLY A 226 -9.95 10.20 11.17
N TYR A 227 -10.37 10.59 12.37
CA TYR A 227 -9.56 10.51 13.58
C TYR A 227 -10.25 9.62 14.62
N LEU A 228 -9.44 8.90 15.39
CA LEU A 228 -9.84 8.21 16.62
C LEU A 228 -8.72 8.41 17.64
N ASP A 229 -9.05 8.72 18.89
CA ASP A 229 -8.02 8.82 19.92
C ASP A 229 -7.40 7.44 20.16
N PRO A 230 -6.07 7.26 20.01
CA PRO A 230 -5.45 5.97 20.24
C PRO A 230 -5.62 5.45 21.68
N ALA A 231 -5.88 6.32 22.66
CA ALA A 231 -6.17 5.94 24.04
C ALA A 231 -7.56 5.34 24.23
N ASP A 232 -8.51 5.64 23.33
CA ASP A 232 -9.88 5.11 23.37
C ASP A 232 -10.01 3.74 22.70
N VAL A 233 -8.95 3.22 22.08
CA VAL A 233 -8.95 1.94 21.37
C VAL A 233 -8.78 0.79 22.37
N ASP A 234 -9.88 0.11 22.72
CA ASP A 234 -9.84 -1.19 23.39
C ASP A 234 -9.56 -2.31 22.38
N VAL A 235 -8.29 -2.69 22.24
CA VAL A 235 -7.83 -3.73 21.30
C VAL A 235 -8.49 -5.09 21.53
N GLU A 236 -8.80 -5.46 22.78
CA GLU A 236 -9.39 -6.77 23.06
C GLU A 236 -10.79 -6.90 22.45
N SER A 237 -11.54 -5.80 22.36
CA SER A 237 -12.88 -5.77 21.74
C SER A 237 -12.92 -6.07 20.23
N TRP A 238 -11.76 -6.14 19.58
CA TRP A 238 -11.60 -6.39 18.14
C TRP A 238 -11.17 -7.82 17.78
N LYS A 239 -10.70 -8.61 18.75
CA LYS A 239 -10.17 -9.96 18.50
C LYS A 239 -11.27 -10.99 18.30
N ASP A 240 -11.02 -11.96 17.43
CA ASP A 240 -11.86 -13.15 17.21
C ASP A 240 -13.31 -12.82 16.79
N ARG A 241 -13.48 -11.83 15.91
CA ARG A 241 -14.77 -11.30 15.43
C ARG A 241 -14.87 -11.26 13.90
N GLU A 242 -14.07 -12.07 13.23
CA GLU A 242 -14.01 -12.15 11.78
C GLU A 242 -15.37 -12.54 11.18
N ASP A 243 -16.12 -13.42 11.86
CA ASP A 243 -17.48 -13.84 11.47
C ASP A 243 -18.51 -12.69 11.53
N GLU A 244 -18.24 -11.65 12.32
CA GLU A 244 -19.04 -10.42 12.34
C GLU A 244 -18.60 -9.40 11.28
N GLY A 245 -17.54 -9.71 10.53
CA GLY A 245 -16.89 -8.81 9.58
C GLY A 245 -15.95 -7.81 10.23
N ILE A 246 -15.39 -8.12 11.40
CA ILE A 246 -14.42 -7.28 12.11
C ILE A 246 -13.07 -8.00 12.12
N LEU A 247 -12.04 -7.35 11.58
CA LEU A 247 -10.68 -7.90 11.54
C LEU A 247 -9.75 -7.10 12.44
N TYR A 248 -8.92 -7.80 13.21
CA TYR A 248 -7.78 -7.23 13.92
C TYR A 248 -6.47 -7.76 13.35
N VAL A 249 -5.55 -6.86 13.01
CA VAL A 249 -4.21 -7.22 12.53
C VAL A 249 -3.15 -6.60 13.45
N PRO A 250 -2.53 -7.37 14.36
CA PRO A 250 -1.61 -6.86 15.40
C PRO A 250 -0.26 -6.36 14.85
N ARG A 251 0.11 -6.77 13.64
CA ARG A 251 1.33 -6.33 12.95
C ARG A 251 1.05 -6.19 11.46
N ALA A 252 0.44 -5.09 11.09
CA ALA A 252 0.07 -4.81 9.71
C ALA A 252 1.25 -4.35 8.86
N GLY A 253 1.11 -4.46 7.54
CA GLY A 253 2.02 -3.87 6.56
C GLY A 253 2.87 -4.85 5.74
N GLU A 254 2.99 -6.09 6.20
CA GLU A 254 3.69 -7.17 5.49
C GLU A 254 2.71 -8.11 4.77
N ILE A 255 1.73 -8.64 5.50
CA ILE A 255 0.71 -9.57 4.98
C ILE A 255 -0.39 -8.81 4.23
N LEU A 256 -0.64 -9.21 2.99
CA LEU A 256 -1.78 -8.73 2.20
C LEU A 256 -3.03 -9.55 2.54
N PHE A 257 -4.13 -8.90 2.87
CA PHE A 257 -5.44 -9.51 2.91
C PHE A 257 -6.17 -9.21 1.60
N ARG A 258 -6.75 -10.24 0.98
CA ARG A 258 -7.45 -10.10 -0.29
C ARG A 258 -8.67 -11.01 -0.37
N LYS A 259 -9.78 -10.49 -0.88
CA LYS A 259 -10.95 -11.30 -1.19
C LYS A 259 -10.64 -12.33 -2.29
N ILE A 260 -11.11 -13.56 -2.11
CA ILE A 260 -11.11 -14.58 -3.17
C ILE A 260 -11.93 -14.03 -4.35
N PRO A 261 -11.39 -14.05 -5.58
CA PRO A 261 -12.14 -13.66 -6.77
C PRO A 261 -13.42 -14.50 -6.92
N ALA A 262 -14.51 -13.90 -7.39
CA ALA A 262 -15.67 -14.68 -7.80
C ALA A 262 -15.28 -15.64 -8.94
N ALA A 263 -15.76 -16.87 -8.87
CA ALA A 263 -15.56 -17.88 -9.91
C ALA A 263 -16.24 -17.50 -11.23
#